data_AF-D8QP28-F1
#
_entry.id   AF-D8QP28-F1
#
_cell.length_a   1.000
_cell.length_b   1.000
_cell.length_c   1.000
_cell.angle_alpha   90.00
_cell.angle_beta   90.00
_cell.angle_gamma   90.00
#
_symmetry.space_group_name_H-M   'P 1'
#
loop_
_entity.id
_entity.type
_entity.pdbx_description
1 polymer ?
#
loop_
_entity_poly.entity_id
_entity_poly.type
_entity_poly.pdbx_seq_one_letter_code
_entity_poly.pdbx_strand_id
1 'polypeptide(L)'
;FTVGDSNGWTFQVNYTQWASSQTFRVGDILVFPYTSIHDVREVSQADYDSCDGSNAVTTYATASPIRVTLSRPGAHWFLCGIPGHCAAGMRVPINV
;
A
#
# COMPACT_ATOMS: atom_id res chain seq x y z
N PHE A 1 8.47 -0.86 -8.47
CA PHE A 1 8.19 -2.06 -7.66
C PHE A 1 6.73 -2.45 -7.83
N THR A 2 6.46 -3.68 -8.24
CA THR A 2 5.10 -4.21 -8.25
C THR A 2 4.79 -4.75 -6.86
N VAL A 3 3.84 -4.13 -6.18
CA VAL A 3 3.47 -4.49 -4.80
C VAL A 3 2.88 -5.89 -4.77
N GLY A 4 3.49 -6.80 -3.99
CA GLY A 4 3.10 -8.21 -3.94
C GLY A 4 3.59 -9.07 -5.12
N ASP A 5 4.50 -8.55 -5.94
CA ASP A 5 5.08 -9.20 -7.11
C ASP A 5 4.01 -9.79 -8.06
N SER A 6 4.03 -11.11 -8.30
CA SER A 6 3.06 -11.77 -9.18
C SER A 6 1.65 -11.87 -8.57
N ASN A 7 1.51 -11.76 -7.25
CA ASN A 7 0.20 -11.80 -6.59
C ASN A 7 -0.54 -10.46 -6.72
N GLY A 8 0.21 -9.36 -6.74
CA GLY A 8 -0.36 -8.01 -6.78
C GLY A 8 -0.94 -7.53 -5.45
N TRP A 9 -1.85 -6.57 -5.52
CA TRP A 9 -2.58 -5.98 -4.41
C TRP A 9 -3.89 -6.74 -4.14
N THR A 10 -3.84 -7.71 -3.22
CA THR A 10 -4.91 -8.67 -2.95
C THR A 10 -4.76 -9.26 -1.53
N PHE A 11 -5.68 -10.15 -1.14
CA PHE A 11 -5.64 -10.86 0.13
C PHE A 11 -4.55 -11.94 0.17
N GLN A 12 -4.23 -12.42 1.38
CA GLN A 12 -3.33 -13.56 1.62
C GLN A 12 -1.87 -13.35 1.16
N VAL A 13 -1.44 -12.09 1.03
CA VAL A 13 -0.05 -11.72 0.76
C VAL A 13 0.58 -11.14 2.03
N ASN A 14 1.79 -11.58 2.38
CA ASN A 14 2.55 -10.99 3.47
C ASN A 14 3.32 -9.76 2.98
N TYR A 15 2.64 -8.61 2.93
CA TYR A 15 3.23 -7.37 2.43
C TYR A 15 4.37 -6.83 3.27
N THR A 16 4.39 -7.08 4.58
CA THR A 16 5.52 -6.69 5.44
C THR A 16 6.78 -7.46 5.05
N GLN A 17 6.66 -8.77 4.83
CA GLN A 17 7.77 -9.58 4.35
C GLN A 17 8.22 -9.14 2.96
N TRP A 18 7.27 -8.93 2.03
CA TRP A 18 7.58 -8.42 0.70
C TRP A 18 8.32 -7.09 0.75
N ALA A 19 7.86 -6.12 1.55
CA ALA A 19 8.52 -4.83 1.65
C ALA A 19 9.92 -4.94 2.26
N SER A 20 10.11 -5.82 3.24
CA SER A 20 11.42 -6.05 3.88
C SER A 20 12.47 -6.66 2.95
N SER A 21 12.06 -7.32 1.86
CA SER A 21 12.99 -7.86 0.87
C SER A 21 13.36 -6.87 -0.23
N GLN A 22 12.86 -5.64 -0.19
CA GLN A 22 13.14 -4.60 -1.17
C GLN A 22 14.00 -3.48 -0.59
N THR A 23 14.64 -2.72 -1.48
CA THR A 23 15.31 -1.45 -1.14
C THR A 23 14.69 -0.35 -1.98
N PHE A 24 13.94 0.54 -1.34
CA PHE A 24 13.30 1.66 -1.99
C PHE A 24 14.19 2.90 -1.93
N ARG A 25 14.03 3.80 -2.90
CA ARG A 25 14.71 5.10 -2.98
C ARG A 25 13.74 6.19 -3.40
N VAL A 26 14.08 7.42 -3.07
CA VAL A 26 13.33 8.59 -3.55
C VAL A 26 13.30 8.58 -5.08
N GLY A 27 12.11 8.75 -5.65
CA GLY A 27 11.84 8.68 -7.09
C GLY A 27 11.33 7.32 -7.57
N ASP A 28 11.45 6.26 -6.77
CA ASP A 28 10.91 4.95 -7.13
C ASP A 28 9.38 4.98 -7.20
N ILE A 29 8.83 4.11 -8.05
CA ILE A 29 7.38 3.99 -8.26
C ILE A 29 6.88 2.66 -7.72
N LEU A 30 5.92 2.70 -6.81
CA LEU A 30 5.11 1.55 -6.40
C LEU A 30 3.95 1.38 -7.39
N VAL A 31 3.73 0.16 -7.84
CA VAL A 31 2.64 -0.21 -8.75
C VAL A 31 1.76 -1.20 -8.00
N PHE A 32 0.49 -0.84 -7.82
CA PHE A 32 -0.52 -1.64 -7.14
C PHE A 32 -1.50 -2.21 -8.17
N PRO A 33 -1.23 -3.40 -8.76
CA PRO A 33 -2.16 -4.06 -9.65
C PRO A 33 -3.22 -4.83 -8.86
N TYR A 34 -4.47 -4.68 -9.25
CA TYR A 34 -5.60 -5.46 -8.74
C TYR A 34 -6.67 -5.69 -9.81
N THR A 35 -7.42 -6.79 -9.70
CA THR A 35 -8.49 -7.18 -10.64
C THR A 35 -9.90 -7.06 -10.04
N SER A 36 -10.00 -7.06 -8.71
CA SER A 36 -11.22 -6.85 -7.92
C SER A 36 -11.34 -5.39 -7.45
N ILE A 37 -12.42 -5.07 -6.72
CA ILE A 37 -12.60 -3.73 -6.16
C ILE A 37 -11.65 -3.56 -4.97
N HIS A 38 -10.58 -2.80 -5.18
CA HIS A 38 -9.63 -2.35 -4.16
C HIS A 38 -9.30 -0.87 -4.36
N ASP A 39 -8.78 -0.25 -3.31
CA ASP A 39 -8.20 1.09 -3.34
C ASP A 39 -6.82 1.07 -2.66
N VAL A 40 -6.11 2.20 -2.78
CA VAL A 40 -4.85 2.44 -2.09
C VAL A 40 -4.95 3.80 -1.42
N ARG A 41 -4.70 3.83 -0.11
CA ARG A 41 -4.65 5.04 0.70
C ARG A 41 -3.31 5.12 1.40
N GLU A 42 -2.65 6.28 1.31
CA GLU A 42 -1.53 6.60 2.20
C GLU A 42 -2.11 7.20 3.49
N VAL A 43 -1.67 6.69 4.63
CA VAL A 43 -2.18 7.04 5.96
C VAL A 43 -1.04 7.32 6.94
N SER A 44 -1.36 7.78 8.14
CA SER A 44 -0.38 7.85 9.23
C SER A 44 -0.02 6.45 9.76
N GLN A 45 1.05 6.34 10.55
CA GLN A 45 1.38 5.06 11.21
C GLN A 45 0.25 4.61 12.15
N ALA A 46 -0.33 5.52 12.93
CA ALA A 46 -1.39 5.19 13.87
C ALA A 46 -2.65 4.65 13.15
N ASP A 47 -3.01 5.26 12.03
CA ASP A 47 -4.12 4.83 11.18
C ASP A 47 -3.83 3.49 10.47
N TYR A 48 -2.58 3.27 10.08
CA TYR A 48 -2.14 1.98 9.53
C TYR A 48 -2.25 0.85 10.55
N ASP A 49 -1.82 1.11 11.79
CA ASP A 49 -1.82 0.14 12.88
C ASP A 49 -3.26 -0.22 13.29
N SER A 50 -4.15 0.77 13.34
CA SER A 50 -5.57 0.61 13.66
C SER A 50 -6.44 0.18 12.47
N CYS A 51 -5.87 0.14 11.26
CA CYS A 51 -6.60 -0.05 10.01
C CYS A 51 -7.72 0.98 9.76
N ASP A 52 -7.50 2.22 10.19
CA ASP A 52 -8.39 3.34 9.92
C ASP A 52 -8.05 4.03 8.59
N GLY A 53 -8.80 3.71 7.55
CA GLY A 53 -8.67 4.38 6.25
C GLY A 53 -9.38 5.72 6.14
N SER A 54 -10.07 6.20 7.18
CA SER A 54 -10.92 7.41 7.11
C SER A 54 -10.12 8.71 7.07
N ASN A 55 -8.94 8.73 7.68
CA ASN A 55 -8.05 9.88 7.77
C ASN A 55 -6.88 9.81 6.77
N ALA A 56 -7.17 9.39 5.54
CA ALA A 56 -6.13 9.23 4.51
C ALA A 56 -5.43 10.55 4.18
N VAL A 57 -4.10 10.54 4.22
CA VAL A 57 -3.25 11.63 3.75
C VAL A 57 -3.45 11.82 2.25
N THR A 58 -3.48 10.70 1.52
CA THR A 58 -3.75 10.66 0.08
C THR A 58 -4.59 9.44 -0.23
N THR A 59 -5.64 9.62 -1.05
CA THR A 59 -6.40 8.51 -1.63
C THR A 59 -6.10 8.43 -3.12
N TYR A 60 -5.65 7.28 -3.58
CA TYR A 60 -5.38 7.02 -5.00
C TYR A 60 -6.57 6.25 -5.59
N ALA A 61 -7.23 6.80 -6.61
CA ALA A 61 -8.54 6.34 -7.06
C ALA A 61 -8.53 5.40 -8.30
N THR A 62 -9.33 4.32 -8.14
CA THR A 62 -10.18 3.53 -9.07
C THR A 62 -9.64 2.87 -10.35
N ALA A 63 -8.53 3.27 -10.95
CA ALA A 63 -8.00 2.58 -12.13
C ALA A 63 -6.75 1.77 -11.79
N SER A 64 -6.89 0.46 -11.79
CA SER A 64 -5.76 -0.46 -11.69
C SER A 64 -4.92 -0.44 -12.97
N PRO A 65 -3.59 -0.47 -12.89
CA PRO A 65 -2.81 -0.39 -11.65
C PRO A 65 -2.66 1.06 -11.17
N ILE A 66 -2.78 1.27 -9.86
CA ILE A 66 -2.40 2.54 -9.25
C ILE A 66 -0.87 2.65 -9.24
N ARG A 67 -0.35 3.84 -9.57
CA ARG A 67 1.10 4.14 -9.54
C ARG A 67 1.36 5.26 -8.54
N VAL A 68 2.17 4.98 -7.53
CA VAL A 68 2.55 5.95 -6.48
C VAL A 68 4.05 6.20 -6.56
N THR A 69 4.46 7.46 -6.67
CA THR A 69 5.88 7.84 -6.65
C THR A 69 6.31 8.14 -5.21
N LEU A 70 7.41 7.54 -4.77
CA LEU A 70 8.02 7.75 -3.46
C LEU A 70 8.82 9.04 -3.48
N SER A 71 8.18 10.17 -3.18
CA SER A 71 8.76 11.51 -3.38
C SER A 71 9.61 12.03 -2.21
N ARG A 72 9.60 11.35 -1.06
CA ARG A 72 10.30 11.75 0.17
C ARG A 72 10.96 10.54 0.84
N PRO A 73 12.06 10.74 1.59
CA PRO A 73 12.65 9.68 2.40
C PRO A 73 11.78 9.36 3.62
N GLY A 74 12.02 8.18 4.21
CA GLY A 74 11.40 7.74 5.45
C GLY A 74 10.21 6.79 5.27
N ALA A 75 9.41 6.66 6.33
CA ALA A 75 8.32 5.69 6.39
C ALA A 75 7.06 6.19 5.69
N HIS A 76 6.47 5.33 4.88
CA HIS A 76 5.17 5.49 4.24
C HIS A 76 4.29 4.29 4.55
N TRP A 77 3.00 4.54 4.77
CA TRP A 77 2.04 3.52 5.20
C TRP A 77 0.87 3.48 4.24
N PHE A 78 0.69 2.36 3.56
CA PHE A 78 -0.39 2.19 2.59
C PHE A 78 -1.36 1.10 3.02
N LEU A 79 -2.65 1.30 2.81
CA LEU A 79 -3.70 0.31 3.07
C LEU A 79 -4.82 0.36 2.05
N CYS A 80 -5.62 -0.71 2.02
CA CYS A 80 -6.93 -0.71 1.36
C CYS A 80 -7.98 -0.30 2.39
N GLY A 81 -8.70 0.79 2.09
CA GLY A 81 -9.70 1.39 2.98
C GLY A 81 -11.12 0.84 2.80
N ILE A 82 -11.31 -0.18 1.97
CA ILE A 82 -12.58 -0.91 1.91
C ILE A 82 -12.79 -1.65 3.24
N PRO A 83 -13.99 -1.57 3.86
CA PRO A 83 -14.26 -2.19 5.15
C PRO A 83 -13.80 -3.65 5.24
N GLY A 84 -12.99 -3.96 6.25
CA GLY A 84 -12.43 -5.29 6.50
C GLY A 84 -11.16 -5.62 5.71
N HIS A 85 -10.82 -4.92 4.63
CA HIS A 85 -9.69 -5.32 3.78
C HIS A 85 -8.32 -5.11 4.44
N CYS A 86 -8.09 -3.96 5.06
CA CYS A 86 -6.86 -3.70 5.81
C CYS A 86 -6.67 -4.71 6.95
N ALA A 87 -7.74 -4.99 7.72
CA ALA A 87 -7.69 -5.94 8.83
C ALA A 87 -7.41 -7.38 8.36
N ALA A 88 -7.82 -7.71 7.13
CA ALA A 88 -7.47 -8.96 6.45
C ALA A 88 -6.06 -8.98 5.84
N GLY A 89 -5.25 -7.95 6.09
CA GLY A 89 -3.84 -7.89 5.71
C GLY A 89 -3.52 -7.06 4.47
N MET A 90 -4.50 -6.39 3.84
CA MET A 90 -4.24 -5.50 2.69
C MET A 90 -3.66 -4.15 3.13
N ARG A 91 -2.43 -4.20 3.64
CA ARG A 91 -1.66 -3.06 4.12
C ARG A 91 -0.16 -3.32 3.94
N VAL A 92 0.60 -2.32 3.50
CA VAL A 92 2.05 -2.44 3.26
C VAL A 92 2.81 -1.26 3.89
N PRO A 93 3.84 -1.53 4.72
CA PRO A 93 4.75 -0.51 5.18
C PRO A 93 5.91 -0.36 4.18
N ILE A 94 6.33 0.87 3.89
CA ILE A 94 7.42 1.17 2.97
C ILE A 94 8.40 2.09 3.67
N ASN A 95 9.70 1.81 3.55
CA ASN A 95 10.74 2.68 4.05
C ASN A 95 11.71 3.04 2.92
N VAL A 96 11.85 4.34 2.68
CA VAL A 96 12.60 4.96 1.57
C VAL A 96 13.90 5.57 2.05
#